data_AF-L7LNI0-F1
#
_entry.id   AF-L7LNI0-F1
#
_cell.length_a   1.000
_cell.length_b   1.000
_cell.length_c   1.000
_cell.angle_alpha   90.00
_cell.angle_beta   90.00
_cell.angle_gamma   90.00
#
_symmetry.space_group_name_H-M   'P 1'
#
loop_
_entity.id
_entity.type
_entity.pdbx_description
1 polymer ?
#
loop_
_entity_poly.entity_id
_entity_poly.type
_entity_poly.pdbx_seq_one_letter_code
_entity_poly.pdbx_strand_id
1 'polypeptide(L)'
;MSQQVKTDPRKQTVGPIYLNEMPTIRGRDGAVEFINDVFRVPITPTRMRTAIEARELPVYKISGCNYFSERDLAVWIRSLARPAVHRGGDAA
;
A
#
# COMPACT_ATOMS: atom_id res chain seq x y z
N MET A 1 19.59 -14.77 -30.14
CA MET A 1 19.97 -15.33 -28.82
C MET A 1 18.91 -14.91 -27.81
N SER A 2 17.86 -15.73 -27.62
CA SER A 2 16.77 -15.44 -26.69
C SER A 2 17.07 -16.11 -25.35
N GLN A 3 17.41 -15.33 -24.33
CA GLN A 3 17.64 -15.86 -22.98
C GLN A 3 16.30 -16.19 -22.32
N GLN A 4 16.13 -17.46 -21.96
CA GLN A 4 14.98 -17.97 -21.22
C GLN A 4 15.21 -17.68 -19.72
N VAL A 5 14.44 -16.75 -19.15
CA VAL A 5 14.53 -16.39 -17.73
C VAL A 5 13.85 -17.49 -16.90
N LYS A 6 14.65 -18.30 -16.20
CA LYS A 6 14.16 -19.26 -15.19
C LYS A 6 13.53 -18.49 -14.03
N THR A 7 12.21 -18.58 -13.90
CA THR A 7 11.45 -17.98 -12.80
C THR A 7 11.50 -18.89 -11.58
N ASP A 8 12.02 -18.36 -10.48
CA ASP A 8 11.98 -19.00 -9.16
C ASP A 8 10.51 -19.07 -8.68
N PRO A 9 9.96 -20.25 -8.32
CA PRO A 9 8.56 -20.40 -7.92
C PRO A 9 8.21 -19.67 -6.61
N ARG A 10 9.20 -19.25 -5.81
CA ARG A 10 8.98 -18.46 -4.58
C ARG A 10 9.05 -16.96 -4.83
N LYS A 11 9.53 -16.56 -6.00
CA LYS A 11 9.64 -15.17 -6.43
C LYS A 11 8.65 -14.95 -7.56
N GLN A 12 7.37 -15.11 -7.25
CA GLN A 12 6.33 -14.58 -8.11
C GLN A 12 6.43 -13.06 -8.01
N THR A 13 7.29 -12.47 -8.85
CA THR A 13 7.15 -11.07 -9.23
C THR A 13 5.82 -11.01 -9.95
N VAL A 14 4.75 -10.80 -9.18
CA VAL A 14 3.49 -10.25 -9.67
C VAL A 14 3.89 -9.17 -10.65
N GLY A 15 3.44 -9.30 -11.92
CA GLY A 15 3.74 -8.33 -12.97
C GLY A 15 3.31 -6.91 -12.56
N PRO A 16 3.41 -5.90 -13.43
CA PRO A 16 2.84 -4.60 -13.11
C PRO A 16 1.34 -4.79 -12.82
N ILE A 17 0.99 -4.86 -11.54
CA ILE A 17 -0.40 -4.89 -11.11
C ILE A 17 -0.90 -3.51 -11.54
N TYR A 18 -1.75 -3.49 -12.55
CA TYR A 18 -2.46 -2.28 -12.97
C TYR A 18 -3.43 -1.93 -11.84
N LEU A 19 -2.90 -1.35 -10.77
CA LEU A 19 -3.66 -0.89 -9.63
C LEU A 19 -4.55 0.26 -10.11
N ASN A 20 -5.82 0.21 -9.76
CA ASN A 20 -6.74 1.25 -10.15
C ASN A 20 -6.33 2.58 -9.50
N GLU A 21 -6.20 3.62 -10.34
CA GLU A 21 -5.89 4.99 -9.92
C GLU A 21 -7.14 5.75 -9.47
N MET A 22 -8.33 5.26 -9.85
CA MET A 22 -9.57 5.87 -9.43
C MET A 22 -9.91 5.48 -7.98
N PRO A 23 -10.46 6.42 -7.19
CA PRO A 23 -10.84 6.16 -5.81
C PRO A 23 -12.14 5.33 -5.74
N THR A 24 -12.02 4.01 -5.88
CA THR A 24 -13.14 3.05 -5.91
C THR A 24 -13.43 2.44 -4.54
N ILE A 25 -12.44 2.38 -3.64
CA ILE A 25 -12.58 1.72 -2.35
C ILE A 25 -13.24 2.68 -1.36
N ARG A 26 -14.40 2.28 -0.82
CA ARG A 26 -15.20 3.12 0.06
C ARG A 26 -14.87 2.87 1.53
N GLY A 27 -14.58 3.96 2.23
CA GLY A 27 -14.50 4.00 3.69
C GLY A 27 -13.27 3.29 4.28
N ARG A 28 -13.14 3.40 5.59
CA ARG A 28 -12.03 2.81 6.35
C ARG A 28 -12.06 1.29 6.26
N ASP A 29 -13.22 0.69 6.50
CA ASP A 29 -13.33 -0.77 6.63
C ASP A 29 -13.09 -1.46 5.28
N GLY A 30 -13.57 -0.87 4.17
CA GLY A 30 -13.28 -1.37 2.83
C GLY A 30 -11.79 -1.28 2.45
N ALA A 31 -11.08 -0.23 2.89
CA ALA A 31 -9.63 -0.14 2.70
C ALA A 31 -8.87 -1.20 3.52
N VAL A 32 -9.32 -1.46 4.75
CA VAL A 32 -8.73 -2.51 5.61
C VAL A 32 -8.93 -3.89 4.99
N GLU A 33 -10.15 -4.20 4.56
CA GLU A 33 -10.48 -5.47 3.90
C GLU A 33 -9.63 -5.65 2.63
N PHE A 34 -9.60 -4.63 1.76
CA PHE A 34 -8.81 -4.68 0.53
C PHE A 34 -7.32 -4.94 0.80
N ILE A 35 -6.71 -4.25 1.76
CA ILE A 35 -5.29 -4.45 2.08
C ILE A 35 -5.02 -5.86 2.63
N ASN A 36 -5.88 -6.34 3.53
CA ASN A 36 -5.73 -7.67 4.13
C ASN A 36 -5.93 -8.79 3.10
N ASP A 37 -6.89 -8.64 2.20
CA ASP A 37 -7.27 -9.71 1.26
C ASP A 37 -6.44 -9.69 -0.02
N VAL A 38 -6.19 -8.51 -0.59
CA VAL A 38 -5.49 -8.35 -1.87
C VAL A 38 -3.99 -8.23 -1.66
N PHE A 39 -3.55 -7.34 -0.77
CA PHE A 39 -2.11 -7.17 -0.50
C PHE A 39 -1.56 -8.16 0.51
N ARG A 40 -2.42 -8.91 1.21
CA ARG A 40 -2.02 -9.89 2.23
C ARG A 40 -1.13 -9.27 3.32
N VAL A 41 -1.35 -7.98 3.61
CA VAL A 41 -0.65 -7.24 4.66
C VAL A 41 -1.60 -7.04 5.84
N PRO A 42 -1.29 -7.58 7.03
CA PRO A 42 -2.15 -7.45 8.19
C PRO A 42 -2.22 -5.98 8.64
N ILE A 43 -3.35 -5.33 8.41
CA ILE A 43 -3.63 -3.96 8.86
C ILE A 43 -4.88 -3.96 9.74
N THR A 44 -4.78 -3.30 10.88
CA THR A 44 -5.92 -3.12 11.79
C THR A 44 -6.74 -1.89 11.42
N PRO A 45 -8.06 -1.87 11.72
CA PRO A 45 -8.90 -0.68 11.55
C PRO A 45 -8.35 0.54 12.29
N THR A 46 -7.74 0.33 13.46
CA THR A 46 -7.11 1.40 14.24
C THR A 46 -5.93 2.00 13.49
N ARG A 47 -5.04 1.19 12.91
CA ARG A 47 -3.88 1.70 12.15
C ARG A 47 -4.33 2.51 10.93
N MET A 48 -5.35 2.03 10.22
CA MET A 48 -5.93 2.74 9.08
C MET A 48 -6.54 4.08 9.51
N ARG A 49 -7.27 4.11 10.62
CA ARG A 49 -7.82 5.35 11.20
C ARG A 49 -6.70 6.35 11.51
N THR A 50 -5.64 5.93 12.19
CA THR A 50 -4.49 6.79 12.50
C THR A 50 -3.85 7.33 11.24
N ALA A 51 -3.70 6.50 10.20
CA ALA A 51 -3.13 6.93 8.92
C ALA A 51 -3.97 8.03 8.23
N ILE A 52 -5.30 7.89 8.28
CA ILE A 52 -6.24 8.88 7.76
C ILE A 52 -6.15 10.20 8.55
N GLU A 53 -6.15 10.13 9.88
CA GLU A 53 -6.08 11.30 10.77
C GLU A 53 -4.72 12.03 10.62
N ALA A 54 -3.63 11.27 10.50
CA ALA A 54 -2.28 11.80 10.30
C ALA A 54 -2.00 12.24 8.84
N ARG A 55 -2.97 12.04 7.92
CA ARG A 55 -2.82 12.33 6.47
C ARG A 55 -1.60 11.65 5.84
N GLU A 56 -1.30 10.43 6.27
CA GLU A 56 -0.20 9.62 5.73
C GLU A 56 -0.49 9.09 4.31
N LEU A 57 -1.75 9.13 3.88
CA LEU A 57 -2.20 8.69 2.57
C LEU A 57 -3.27 9.64 1.99
N PRO A 58 -3.40 9.70 0.66
CA PRO A 58 -4.49 10.41 -0.01
C PRO A 58 -5.87 9.89 0.38
N VAL A 59 -6.79 10.81 0.64
CA VAL A 59 -8.20 10.51 0.92
C VAL A 59 -9.08 11.37 0.04
N TYR A 60 -9.92 10.74 -0.77
CA TYR A 60 -10.83 11.43 -1.67
C TYR A 60 -12.21 11.54 -1.03
N LYS A 61 -12.75 12.75 -0.95
CA LYS A 61 -14.10 13.00 -0.44
C LYS A 61 -15.08 12.99 -1.60
N ILE A 62 -15.92 11.95 -1.67
CA ILE A 62 -16.96 11.82 -2.70
C ILE A 62 -18.29 11.61 -1.99
N SER A 63 -19.26 12.49 -2.23
CA SER A 63 -20.59 12.44 -1.60
C SER A 63 -20.54 12.27 -0.07
N GLY A 64 -19.66 13.01 0.61
CA GLY A 64 -19.50 12.98 2.07
C GLY A 64 -18.75 11.76 2.64
N CYS A 65 -18.41 10.77 1.80
CA CYS A 65 -17.68 9.58 2.22
C CYS A 65 -16.18 9.67 1.85
N ASN A 66 -15.34 8.94 2.60
CA ASN A 66 -13.93 8.75 2.26
C ASN A 66 -13.80 7.66 1.20
N TYR A 67 -12.99 7.91 0.18
CA TYR A 67 -12.60 6.94 -0.83
C TYR A 67 -11.09 6.87 -1.01
N PHE A 68 -10.62 5.70 -1.44
CA PHE A 68 -9.21 5.38 -1.63
C PHE A 68 -9.00 4.74 -3.00
N SER A 69 -7.87 5.05 -3.64
CA SER A 69 -7.40 4.35 -4.83
C SER A 69 -6.53 3.16 -4.42
N GLU A 70 -6.56 2.08 -5.21
CA GLU A 70 -5.72 0.91 -4.96
C GLU A 70 -4.23 1.27 -5.05
N ARG A 71 -3.89 2.17 -5.99
CA ARG A 71 -2.53 2.66 -6.18
C ARG A 71 -2.01 3.37 -4.94
N ASP A 72 -2.78 4.27 -4.35
CA ASP A 72 -2.37 5.03 -3.18
C ASP A 72 -2.23 4.14 -1.94
N LEU A 73 -3.14 3.17 -1.76
CA LEU A 73 -3.00 2.18 -0.70
C LEU A 73 -1.71 1.38 -0.87
N ALA A 74 -1.38 0.93 -2.09
CA ALA A 74 -0.13 0.21 -2.32
C ALA A 74 1.12 1.08 -2.07
N VAL A 75 1.08 2.35 -2.47
CA VAL A 75 2.19 3.30 -2.22
C VAL A 75 2.38 3.52 -0.72
N TRP A 76 1.30 3.73 0.02
CA TRP A 76 1.34 3.89 1.46
C TRP A 76 1.88 2.62 2.14
N ILE A 77 1.37 1.44 1.81
CA ILE A 77 1.88 0.16 2.37
C ILE A 77 3.38 -0.03 2.08
N ARG A 78 3.83 0.30 0.86
CA ARG A 78 5.26 0.25 0.52
C ARG A 78 6.09 1.25 1.33
N SER A 79 5.54 2.40 1.71
CA SER A 79 6.23 3.35 2.59
C SER A 79 6.41 2.82 4.00
N LEU A 80 5.49 1.98 4.50
CA LEU A 80 5.61 1.34 5.82
C LEU A 80 6.75 0.31 5.88
N ALA A 81 7.01 -0.37 4.76
CA ALA A 81 8.05 -1.40 4.67
C ALA A 81 9.47 -0.83 4.58
N ARG A 82 9.62 0.48 4.36
CA ARG A 82 10.95 1.11 4.36
C ARG A 82 11.39 1.25 5.82
N PRO A 83 12.43 0.51 6.27
CA PRO A 83 13.01 0.80 7.57
C PRO A 83 13.40 2.27 7.58
N ALA A 84 13.07 2.97 8.67
CA ALA A 84 13.66 4.28 8.93
C ALA A 84 15.17 4.09 8.76
N VAL A 85 15.75 4.68 7.72
CA VAL A 85 17.20 4.65 7.54
C VAL A 85 17.73 5.32 8.80
N HIS A 86 18.24 4.50 9.73
CA HIS A 86 18.90 4.96 10.92
C HIS A 86 20.16 5.66 10.41
N ARG A 87 20.05 6.97 10.16
CA ARG A 87 21.21 7.86 10.07
C ARG A 87 21.74 8.01 11.50
N GLY A 88 22.27 6.91 12.02
CA GLY A 88 23.09 6.89 13.21
C GLY A 88 24.55 7.01 12.75
N GLY A 89 25.18 8.11 13.15
CA GLY A 89 26.61 8.16 13.46
C GLY A 89 27.60 8.10 12.30
N ASP A 90 28.05 9.28 11.88
CA ASP A 90 29.40 9.59 11.38
C ASP A 90 29.48 11.13 11.39
N ALA A 91 30.41 11.84 12.04
CA ALA A 91 31.61 11.57 12.84
C ALA A 91 31.78 12.82 13.76
N ALA A 92 32.12 12.67 15.04
CA ALA A 92 33.46 12.93 15.60
C ALA A 92 34.09 14.27 15.16
#